data_AF-A0A844SIU3-F1
#
_entry.id   AF-A0A844SIU3-F1
#
_cell.length_a   1.000
_cell.length_b   1.000
_cell.length_c   1.000
_cell.angle_alpha   90.00
_cell.angle_beta   90.00
_cell.angle_gamma   90.00
#
_symmetry.space_group_name_H-M   'P 1'
#
loop_
_entity.id
_entity.type
_entity.pdbx_description
1 polymer ?
#
loop_
_entity_poly.entity_id
_entity_poly.type
_entity_poly.pdbx_seq_one_letter_code
_entity_poly.pdbx_strand_id
1 'polypeptide(L)'
;MPLQVSGSQYEPLAWPNVAGWRDDDHLAAYKAFRTSCKPIAAQQGAPADSKALGSSLRDPCRIAKGLALSDGVRAKDFFEQNFVPLRISRLGEDAGFVTGYYEPVLDGSRTQTDVYNVPVYRRPSNLFVRGKTQNSVGLPNGGAVYRKIGRRKLVPYYDRGQIEDGAIAGRGLEICWLKSQTDLLFAQIQGSARIKLEDGTTLRINYDAHNGYPYTPVGRVLIDRGIIPKDQMSMQKIREWMEQNPDGAKDLRRQNRSYVFFREVPLSDKDEAVGAQGVPLTPGRSMAVDKALHVYGTPFFIAGELPIESEQSKTPFHRLMIAQDTGSAIVGPARADLYFGAGAEAGKVSGRLRHNMQFVMLVPRGLDPVARGHKLPVPDERPSAKIAKLFPQTEPPKDKPAAKAADVPTAGIAKSAAKDSGNSAARNPAAKDVAPAATTPVAQAAPVAEPVPLPVARPDIPQPEKRRFRRYRHHREQ
;
A
#
# COMPACT_ATOMS: atom_id res chain seq x y z
N MET A 1 1.87 -15.68 17.59
CA MET A 1 2.99 -14.81 17.16
C MET A 1 2.72 -13.39 17.64
N PRO A 2 3.72 -12.62 18.10
CA PRO A 2 3.55 -11.21 18.47
C PRO A 2 3.40 -10.27 17.25
N LEU A 3 3.18 -10.81 16.05
CA LEU A 3 2.96 -10.05 14.82
C LEU A 3 1.46 -9.72 14.68
N GLN A 4 1.11 -8.44 14.77
CA GLN A 4 -0.26 -7.96 14.58
C GLN A 4 -0.29 -6.79 13.59
N VAL A 5 -0.89 -7.01 12.43
CA VAL A 5 -1.28 -6.01 11.43
C VAL A 5 -2.79 -5.89 11.47
N SER A 6 -3.29 -4.68 11.70
CA SER A 6 -4.72 -4.43 11.87
C SER A 6 -5.56 -4.87 10.65
N GLY A 7 -6.72 -5.47 10.90
CA GLY A 7 -7.68 -5.85 9.85
C GLY A 7 -7.23 -6.98 8.93
N SER A 8 -6.29 -7.82 9.38
CA SER A 8 -5.75 -8.93 8.59
C SER A 8 -5.90 -10.27 9.29
N GLN A 9 -5.82 -11.33 8.49
CA GLN A 9 -5.69 -12.71 8.93
C GLN A 9 -4.41 -13.30 8.37
N TYR A 10 -3.85 -14.30 9.07
CA TYR A 10 -2.62 -14.94 8.65
C TYR A 10 -2.65 -16.44 8.82
N GLU A 11 -1.85 -17.10 7.99
CA GLU A 11 -1.55 -18.51 8.10
C GLU A 11 -0.05 -18.73 7.88
N PRO A 12 0.68 -19.20 8.90
CA PRO A 12 2.08 -19.61 8.73
C PRO A 12 2.19 -20.74 7.71
N LEU A 13 3.15 -20.64 6.79
CA LEU A 13 3.39 -21.65 5.78
C LEU A 13 4.75 -22.34 6.01
N ALA A 14 4.85 -23.57 5.49
CA ALA A 14 6.16 -24.17 5.20
C ALA A 14 6.59 -23.75 3.78
N TRP A 15 7.90 -23.62 3.52
CA TRP A 15 8.42 -23.25 2.19
C TRP A 15 7.90 -24.11 1.02
N PRO A 16 7.77 -25.45 1.16
CA PRO A 16 7.17 -26.27 0.10
C PRO A 16 5.70 -25.92 -0.22
N ASN A 17 5.00 -25.25 0.71
CA ASN A 17 3.59 -24.86 0.55
C ASN A 17 3.44 -23.45 -0.04
N VAL A 18 4.55 -22.75 -0.33
CA VAL A 18 4.52 -21.48 -1.06
C VAL A 18 4.49 -21.81 -2.55
N ALA A 19 3.29 -21.88 -3.12
CA ALA A 19 3.08 -22.23 -4.53
C ALA A 19 3.92 -21.34 -5.47
N GLY A 20 4.68 -21.95 -6.37
CA GLY A 20 5.53 -21.24 -7.33
C GLY A 20 6.83 -20.68 -6.75
N TRP A 21 7.13 -20.86 -5.46
CA TRP A 21 8.34 -20.33 -4.83
C TRP A 21 9.61 -20.70 -5.59
N ARG A 22 9.73 -21.96 -6.03
CA ARG A 22 10.91 -22.47 -6.75
C ARG A 22 11.10 -21.87 -8.15
N ASP A 23 10.06 -21.29 -8.73
CA ASP A 23 10.07 -20.77 -10.10
C ASP A 23 10.68 -19.36 -10.17
N ASP A 24 10.84 -18.68 -9.03
CA ASP A 24 11.28 -17.30 -8.99
C ASP A 24 12.80 -17.14 -9.23
N ASP A 25 13.17 -16.03 -9.88
CA ASP A 25 14.54 -15.51 -9.85
C ASP A 25 14.82 -14.80 -8.52
N HIS A 26 15.21 -15.59 -7.54
CA HIS A 26 15.55 -15.11 -6.20
C HIS A 26 16.76 -14.18 -6.18
N LEU A 27 17.66 -14.26 -7.17
CA LEU A 27 18.82 -13.38 -7.24
C LEU A 27 18.37 -11.94 -7.56
N ALA A 28 17.42 -11.76 -8.47
CA ALA A 28 16.82 -10.45 -8.72
C ALA A 28 16.10 -9.90 -7.49
N ALA A 29 15.33 -10.73 -6.78
CA ALA A 29 14.69 -10.33 -5.52
C ALA A 29 15.70 -9.94 -4.44
N TYR A 30 16.79 -10.71 -4.31
CA TYR A 30 17.87 -10.44 -3.36
C TYR A 30 18.59 -9.12 -3.66
N LYS A 31 18.87 -8.83 -4.94
CA LYS A 31 19.44 -7.53 -5.35
C LYS A 31 18.53 -6.38 -4.98
N ALA A 32 17.22 -6.48 -5.26
CA ALA A 32 16.24 -5.46 -4.87
C ALA A 32 16.18 -5.29 -3.33
N PHE A 33 16.18 -6.39 -2.58
CA PHE A 33 16.20 -6.37 -1.12
C PHE A 33 17.44 -5.67 -0.56
N ARG A 34 18.63 -5.96 -1.10
CA ARG A 34 19.88 -5.29 -0.70
C ARG A 34 19.83 -3.77 -0.90
N THR A 35 19.17 -3.29 -1.95
CA THR A 35 18.98 -1.85 -2.16
C THR A 35 18.23 -1.21 -0.98
N SER A 36 17.18 -1.87 -0.48
CA SER A 36 16.43 -1.43 0.72
C SER A 36 17.25 -1.48 2.01
N CYS A 37 18.29 -2.31 2.08
CA CYS A 37 19.08 -2.46 3.31
C CYS A 37 19.93 -1.25 3.68
N LYS A 38 20.30 -0.40 2.72
CA LYS A 38 21.04 0.84 2.99
C LYS A 38 20.26 1.80 3.91
N PRO A 39 19.03 2.24 3.57
CA PRO A 39 18.26 3.09 4.47
C PRO A 39 17.81 2.37 5.75
N ILE A 40 17.52 1.07 5.71
CA ILE A 40 17.13 0.29 6.91
C ILE A 40 18.27 0.26 7.93
N ALA A 41 19.51 0.04 7.48
CA ALA A 41 20.68 0.03 8.35
C ALA A 41 21.03 1.43 8.90
N ALA A 42 20.70 2.49 8.14
CA ALA A 42 20.96 3.87 8.54
C ALA A 42 19.97 4.41 9.58
N GLN A 43 18.82 3.76 9.78
CA GLN A 43 17.86 4.16 10.81
C GLN A 43 18.50 4.02 12.20
N GLN A 44 18.48 5.10 12.99
CA GLN A 44 18.92 5.10 14.39
C GLN A 44 17.72 5.23 15.33
N GLY A 45 17.83 4.62 16.51
CA GLY A 45 16.76 4.62 17.52
C GLY A 45 15.63 3.61 17.27
N ALA A 46 14.68 3.58 18.20
CA ALA A 46 13.46 2.79 18.08
C ALA A 46 12.60 3.30 16.92
N PRO A 47 11.90 2.42 16.17
CA PRO A 47 10.95 2.86 15.15
C PRO A 47 9.95 3.85 15.76
N ALA A 48 9.69 4.96 15.07
CA ALA A 48 8.68 5.93 15.50
C ALA A 48 7.26 5.33 15.49
N ASP A 49 7.03 4.28 14.69
CA ASP A 49 5.75 3.62 14.54
C ASP A 49 5.81 2.19 15.13
N SER A 50 4.80 1.79 15.90
CA SER A 50 4.62 0.45 16.47
C SER A 50 4.11 -0.58 15.45
N LYS A 51 4.70 -0.59 14.25
CA LYS A 51 4.31 -1.52 13.17
C LYS A 51 4.74 -2.94 13.49
N ALA A 52 3.99 -3.92 12.98
CA ALA A 52 4.17 -5.34 13.28
C ALA A 52 5.61 -5.84 13.08
N LEU A 53 6.27 -5.40 12.00
CA LEU A 53 7.67 -5.76 11.73
C LEU A 53 8.69 -4.85 12.41
N GLY A 54 8.32 -3.65 12.87
CA GLY A 54 9.19 -2.71 13.58
C GLY A 54 10.57 -2.56 12.91
N SER A 55 11.64 -2.80 13.68
CA SER A 55 13.03 -2.78 13.22
C SER A 55 13.59 -4.15 12.82
N SER A 56 12.76 -5.19 12.74
CA SER A 56 13.21 -6.58 12.57
C SER A 56 13.98 -6.85 11.27
N LEU A 57 13.77 -6.04 10.22
CA LEU A 57 14.50 -6.16 8.97
C LEU A 57 16.00 -5.79 9.08
N ARG A 58 16.43 -5.16 10.20
CA ARG A 58 17.84 -4.80 10.39
C ARG A 58 18.77 -6.01 10.40
N ASP A 59 18.34 -7.12 11.00
CA ASP A 59 19.15 -8.34 11.09
C ASP A 59 19.38 -9.01 9.72
N PRO A 60 18.34 -9.36 8.94
CA PRO A 60 18.55 -9.89 7.59
C PRO A 60 19.29 -8.89 6.70
N CYS A 61 19.10 -7.58 6.87
CA CYS A 61 19.88 -6.59 6.12
C CYS A 61 21.36 -6.54 6.50
N ARG A 62 21.71 -6.73 7.78
CA ARG A 62 23.10 -6.85 8.22
C ARG A 62 23.77 -8.07 7.57
N ILE A 63 23.06 -9.20 7.53
CA ILE A 63 23.53 -10.43 6.89
C ILE A 63 23.71 -10.21 5.38
N ALA A 64 22.69 -9.65 4.71
CA ALA A 64 22.74 -9.40 3.26
C ALA A 64 23.85 -8.40 2.86
N LYS A 65 24.25 -7.49 3.77
CA LYS A 65 25.38 -6.59 3.53
C LYS A 65 26.71 -7.36 3.40
N GLY A 66 26.90 -8.41 4.21
CA GLY A 66 28.10 -9.25 4.18
C GLY A 66 28.11 -10.33 3.09
N LEU A 67 26.99 -10.53 2.39
CA LEU A 67 26.85 -11.57 1.37
C LEU A 67 26.65 -10.96 -0.03
N ALA A 68 27.73 -10.91 -0.82
CA ALA A 68 27.65 -10.58 -2.24
C ALA A 68 27.27 -11.84 -3.04
N LEU A 69 25.97 -12.13 -3.12
CA LEU A 69 25.48 -13.29 -3.87
C LEU A 69 25.36 -12.96 -5.36
N SER A 70 25.79 -13.91 -6.19
CA SER A 70 25.68 -13.88 -7.66
C SER A 70 24.92 -15.09 -8.22
N ASP A 71 24.39 -15.94 -7.34
CA ASP A 71 23.73 -17.20 -7.68
C ASP A 71 22.31 -17.25 -7.09
N GLY A 72 21.36 -17.81 -7.87
CA GLY A 72 19.95 -17.89 -7.51
C GLY A 72 19.67 -18.87 -6.36
N VAL A 73 20.39 -19.99 -6.28
CA VAL A 73 20.22 -20.99 -5.21
C VAL A 73 20.63 -20.38 -3.87
N ARG A 74 21.80 -19.75 -3.80
CA ARG A 74 22.25 -19.08 -2.57
C ARG A 74 21.34 -17.91 -2.17
N ALA A 75 20.77 -17.20 -3.15
CA ALA A 75 19.82 -16.12 -2.89
C ALA A 75 18.49 -16.65 -2.31
N LYS A 76 17.99 -17.76 -2.84
CA LYS A 76 16.85 -18.48 -2.28
C LYS A 76 17.13 -18.96 -0.85
N ASP A 77 18.28 -19.62 -0.64
CA ASP A 77 18.71 -20.10 0.68
C ASP A 77 18.78 -18.96 1.70
N PHE A 78 19.25 -17.77 1.29
CA PHE A 78 19.24 -16.59 2.15
C PHE A 78 17.83 -16.27 2.65
N PHE A 79 16.82 -16.26 1.78
CA PHE A 79 15.45 -15.99 2.22
C PHE A 79 14.91 -17.10 3.12
N GLU A 80 15.14 -18.38 2.78
CA GLU A 80 14.66 -19.52 3.57
C GLU A 80 15.27 -19.59 4.98
N GLN A 81 16.55 -19.21 5.11
CA GLN A 81 17.29 -19.21 6.37
C GLN A 81 16.95 -18.01 7.25
N ASN A 82 16.61 -16.85 6.68
CA ASN A 82 16.44 -15.61 7.45
C ASN A 82 14.97 -15.23 7.70
N PHE A 83 14.04 -15.83 6.96
CA PHE A 83 12.62 -15.51 7.03
C PHE A 83 11.74 -16.75 7.23
N VAL A 84 10.50 -16.51 7.63
CA VAL A 84 9.40 -17.48 7.67
C VAL A 84 8.28 -16.96 6.77
N PRO A 85 7.72 -17.79 5.87
CA PRO A 85 6.64 -17.37 5.01
C PRO A 85 5.31 -17.34 5.78
N LEU A 86 4.59 -16.24 5.65
CA LEU A 86 3.30 -16.02 6.28
C LEU A 86 2.29 -15.56 5.23
N ARG A 87 1.29 -16.40 4.92
CA ARG A 87 0.18 -15.99 4.06
C ARG A 87 -0.60 -14.89 4.77
N ILE A 88 -0.92 -13.81 4.07
CA ILE A 88 -1.64 -12.66 4.60
C ILE A 88 -2.78 -12.25 3.66
N SER A 89 -3.95 -11.99 4.24
CA SER A 89 -5.09 -11.40 3.53
C SER A 89 -5.84 -10.43 4.45
N ARG A 90 -6.79 -9.67 3.90
CA ARG A 90 -7.75 -8.93 4.72
C ARG A 90 -8.67 -9.93 5.44
N LEU A 91 -9.10 -9.58 6.65
CA LEU A 91 -10.03 -10.41 7.41
C LEU A 91 -11.31 -10.68 6.59
N GLY A 92 -11.64 -11.96 6.41
CA GLY A 92 -12.80 -12.38 5.61
C GLY A 92 -12.57 -12.43 4.10
N GLU A 93 -11.36 -12.17 3.62
CA GLU A 93 -10.97 -12.32 2.22
C GLU A 93 -9.92 -13.43 2.08
N ASP A 94 -10.01 -14.25 1.03
CA ASP A 94 -9.08 -15.37 0.79
C ASP A 94 -7.87 -14.98 -0.09
N ALA A 95 -7.87 -13.77 -0.63
CA ALA A 95 -6.83 -13.24 -1.50
C ALA A 95 -6.54 -11.77 -1.18
N GLY A 96 -5.36 -11.31 -1.57
CA GLY A 96 -5.05 -9.90 -1.69
C GLY A 96 -5.42 -9.36 -3.06
N PHE A 97 -5.11 -8.08 -3.30
CA PHE A 97 -5.45 -7.39 -4.53
C PHE A 97 -4.27 -6.57 -5.07
N VAL A 98 -3.96 -6.75 -6.35
CA VAL A 98 -2.89 -6.03 -7.03
C VAL A 98 -3.41 -5.15 -8.15
N THR A 99 -2.74 -4.00 -8.29
CA THR A 99 -2.78 -3.15 -9.48
C THR A 99 -1.34 -3.01 -10.01
N GLY A 100 -1.14 -2.29 -11.11
CA GLY A 100 0.19 -1.94 -11.60
C GLY A 100 0.38 -0.44 -11.73
N TYR A 101 1.64 -0.01 -11.60
CA TYR A 101 2.08 1.36 -11.88
C TYR A 101 3.42 1.37 -12.62
N TYR A 102 3.75 2.52 -13.20
CA TYR A 102 4.92 2.70 -14.07
C TYR A 102 5.38 4.15 -14.06
N GLU A 103 6.57 4.41 -14.61
CA GLU A 103 7.06 5.77 -14.84
C GLU A 103 6.72 6.23 -16.27
N PRO A 104 5.79 7.17 -16.47
CA PRO A 104 5.41 7.66 -17.79
C PRO A 104 6.54 8.46 -18.42
N VAL A 105 6.64 8.36 -19.74
CA VAL A 105 7.52 9.16 -20.58
C VAL A 105 6.64 10.13 -21.36
N LEU A 106 6.82 11.43 -21.13
CA LEU A 106 5.98 12.50 -21.65
C LEU A 106 6.86 13.53 -22.37
N ASP A 107 6.27 14.27 -23.31
CA ASP A 107 6.94 15.43 -23.89
C ASP A 107 6.67 16.68 -23.04
N GLY A 108 7.65 17.56 -22.92
CA GLY A 108 7.50 18.84 -22.25
C GLY A 108 8.47 19.90 -22.73
N SER A 109 8.30 21.11 -22.22
CA SER A 109 9.25 22.22 -22.44
C SER A 109 9.62 22.89 -21.11
N ARG A 110 10.82 23.47 -21.06
CA ARG A 110 11.27 24.32 -19.94
C ARG A 110 10.72 25.74 -20.04
N THR A 111 10.04 26.07 -21.13
CA THR A 111 9.38 27.36 -21.33
C THR A 111 7.92 27.12 -21.70
N GLN A 112 7.06 28.05 -21.31
CA GLN A 112 5.67 28.01 -21.71
C GLN A 112 5.55 28.38 -23.19
N THR A 113 4.80 27.59 -23.96
CA THR A 113 4.45 27.86 -25.36
C THR A 113 2.96 27.61 -25.58
N ASP A 114 2.46 27.88 -26.79
CA ASP A 114 1.06 27.57 -27.14
C ASP A 114 0.77 26.06 -27.08
N VAL A 115 1.79 25.24 -27.36
CA VAL A 115 1.72 23.77 -27.31
C VAL A 115 1.96 23.25 -25.89
N TYR A 116 2.98 23.77 -25.20
CA TYR A 116 3.33 23.38 -23.83
C TYR A 116 2.83 24.44 -22.85
N ASN A 117 1.56 24.34 -22.49
CA ASN A 117 0.86 25.34 -21.68
C ASN A 117 0.37 24.82 -20.32
N VAL A 118 0.59 23.53 -20.01
CA VAL A 118 0.16 22.91 -18.75
C VAL A 118 1.31 22.86 -17.74
N PRO A 119 1.30 23.69 -16.68
CA PRO A 119 2.44 23.78 -15.76
C PRO A 119 2.54 22.58 -14.80
N VAL A 120 3.74 22.01 -14.71
CA VAL A 120 4.11 21.05 -13.65
C VAL A 120 4.70 21.81 -12.47
N TYR A 121 4.05 21.74 -11.31
CA TYR A 121 4.43 22.56 -10.16
C TYR A 121 5.35 21.87 -9.16
N ARG A 122 6.37 22.61 -8.69
CA ARG A 122 7.15 22.28 -7.49
C ARG A 122 6.36 22.53 -6.22
N ARG A 123 6.79 21.94 -5.10
CA ARG A 123 6.18 22.19 -3.79
C ARG A 123 6.20 23.69 -3.45
N PRO A 124 5.03 24.31 -3.21
CA PRO A 124 4.97 25.74 -2.88
C PRO A 124 5.54 26.02 -1.49
N SER A 125 6.31 27.10 -1.35
CA SER A 125 6.91 27.51 -0.06
C SER A 125 5.88 27.82 1.04
N ASN A 126 4.64 28.13 0.65
CA ASN A 126 3.53 28.37 1.57
C ASN A 126 2.66 27.13 1.84
N LEU A 127 3.10 25.93 1.44
CA LEU A 127 2.45 24.66 1.76
C LEU A 127 3.00 24.12 3.09
N PHE A 128 2.11 23.95 4.06
CA PHE A 128 2.46 23.57 5.43
C PHE A 128 1.76 22.29 5.86
N VAL A 129 2.53 21.42 6.52
CA VAL A 129 2.02 20.23 7.22
C VAL A 129 2.54 20.28 8.65
N ARG A 130 1.66 20.03 9.63
CA ARG A 130 2.04 20.07 11.05
C ARG A 130 3.15 19.05 11.32
N GLY A 131 4.20 19.47 12.04
CA GLY A 131 5.35 18.62 12.35
C GLY A 131 6.30 18.35 11.17
N LYS A 132 6.13 19.03 10.02
CA LYS A 132 7.02 18.93 8.86
C LYS A 132 7.59 20.30 8.48
N THR A 133 8.80 20.28 7.95
CA THR A 133 9.52 21.46 7.42
C THR A 133 9.50 21.44 5.90
N GLN A 134 9.98 22.52 5.24
CA GLN A 134 10.12 22.53 3.77
C GLN A 134 11.16 21.52 3.28
N ASN A 135 12.19 21.23 4.09
CA ASN A 135 13.24 20.26 3.74
C ASN A 135 12.85 18.81 4.07
N SER A 136 11.66 18.58 4.61
CA SER A 136 11.19 17.22 4.88
C SER A 136 10.99 16.47 3.57
N VAL A 137 11.68 15.34 3.42
CA VAL A 137 11.55 14.46 2.25
C VAL A 137 10.19 13.76 2.29
N GLY A 138 9.33 14.09 1.33
CA GLY A 138 7.98 13.58 1.25
C GLY A 138 7.08 14.05 2.40
N LEU A 139 5.77 13.85 2.21
CA LEU A 139 4.74 14.11 3.20
C LEU A 139 4.06 12.80 3.62
N PRO A 140 3.39 12.74 4.78
CA PRO A 140 2.52 11.63 5.11
C PRO A 140 1.49 11.40 3.99
N ASN A 141 1.08 10.16 3.73
CA ASN A 141 0.17 9.82 2.63
C ASN A 141 -1.24 10.44 2.78
N GLY A 142 -1.54 10.99 3.95
CA GLY A 142 -2.80 11.66 4.25
C GLY A 142 -2.64 12.67 5.37
N GLY A 143 -3.72 13.40 5.65
CA GLY A 143 -3.76 14.44 6.67
C GLY A 143 -3.87 15.85 6.09
N ALA A 144 -4.19 16.80 6.97
CA ALA A 144 -4.48 18.15 6.58
C ALA A 144 -3.22 18.91 6.16
N VAL A 145 -3.27 19.48 4.95
CA VAL A 145 -2.26 20.36 4.39
C VAL A 145 -2.82 21.77 4.32
N TYR A 146 -2.03 22.74 4.75
CA TYR A 146 -2.47 24.12 4.95
C TYR A 146 -1.67 25.09 4.09
N ARG A 147 -2.32 26.21 3.75
CA ARG A 147 -1.64 27.43 3.29
C ARG A 147 -1.80 28.52 4.33
N LYS A 148 -0.79 29.38 4.40
CA LYS A 148 -0.82 30.57 5.27
C LYS A 148 -1.51 31.73 4.55
N ILE A 149 -2.46 32.36 5.23
CA ILE A 149 -3.07 33.64 4.84
C ILE A 149 -2.75 34.66 5.92
N GLY A 150 -2.16 35.80 5.52
CA GLY A 150 -1.72 36.84 6.44
C GLY A 150 -0.63 36.35 7.42
N ARG A 151 -0.58 36.93 8.62
CA ARG A 151 0.51 36.65 9.58
C ARG A 151 0.36 35.33 10.34
N ARG A 152 -0.85 34.82 10.57
CA ARG A 152 -1.07 33.67 11.47
C ARG A 152 -2.17 32.68 11.07
N LYS A 153 -2.99 32.95 10.05
CA LYS A 153 -4.13 32.07 9.73
C LYS A 153 -3.67 30.93 8.81
N LEU A 154 -3.85 29.69 9.25
CA LEU A 154 -3.73 28.50 8.42
C LEU A 154 -5.12 28.11 7.92
N VAL A 155 -5.25 27.93 6.62
CA VAL A 155 -6.47 27.39 5.98
C VAL A 155 -6.10 26.20 5.12
N PRO A 156 -7.04 25.31 4.76
CA PRO A 156 -6.76 24.23 3.81
C PRO A 156 -6.07 24.73 2.53
N TYR A 157 -5.18 23.91 1.99
CA TYR A 157 -4.56 24.20 0.70
C TYR A 157 -5.61 24.24 -0.43
N TYR A 158 -5.23 24.78 -1.57
CA TYR A 158 -6.08 24.80 -2.76
C TYR A 158 -6.32 23.37 -3.27
N ASP A 159 -7.56 23.10 -3.69
CA ASP A 159 -7.85 21.85 -4.39
C ASP A 159 -7.39 21.90 -5.86
N ARG A 160 -7.48 20.76 -6.55
CA ARG A 160 -7.10 20.64 -7.97
C ARG A 160 -7.76 21.70 -8.83
N GLY A 161 -9.06 21.91 -8.69
CA GLY A 161 -9.79 22.84 -9.53
C GLY A 161 -9.29 24.27 -9.37
N GLN A 162 -9.09 24.71 -8.12
CA GLN A 162 -8.52 26.02 -7.82
C GLN A 162 -7.10 26.19 -8.37
N ILE A 163 -6.26 25.14 -8.29
CA ILE A 163 -4.89 25.17 -8.84
C ILE A 163 -4.92 25.25 -10.36
N GLU A 164 -5.76 24.44 -11.03
CA GLU A 164 -5.95 24.47 -12.48
C GLU A 164 -6.51 25.82 -12.96
N ASP A 165 -7.29 26.52 -12.14
CA ASP A 165 -7.78 27.89 -12.41
C ASP A 165 -6.73 28.98 -12.13
N GLY A 166 -5.51 28.60 -11.73
CA GLY A 166 -4.39 29.52 -11.57
C GLY A 166 -4.22 30.12 -10.17
N ALA A 167 -4.81 29.54 -9.12
CA ALA A 167 -4.66 30.04 -7.74
C ALA A 167 -3.19 30.10 -7.23
N ILE A 168 -2.27 29.45 -7.93
CA ILE A 168 -0.82 29.49 -7.66
C ILE A 168 0.02 29.91 -8.87
N ALA A 169 -0.59 30.39 -9.95
CA ALA A 169 0.10 30.83 -11.15
C ALA A 169 0.94 32.10 -10.90
N GLY A 170 1.99 32.30 -11.71
CA GLY A 170 2.84 33.50 -11.65
C GLY A 170 3.73 33.58 -10.41
N ARG A 171 3.91 32.46 -9.70
CA ARG A 171 4.73 32.38 -8.48
C ARG A 171 6.12 31.79 -8.72
N GLY A 172 6.48 31.50 -9.98
CA GLY A 172 7.74 30.84 -10.32
C GLY A 172 7.82 29.44 -9.73
N LEU A 173 6.72 28.68 -9.79
CA LEU A 173 6.61 27.32 -9.25
C LEU A 173 6.69 26.25 -10.35
N GLU A 174 6.69 26.65 -11.61
CA GLU A 174 6.70 25.79 -12.78
C GLU A 174 8.09 25.15 -12.94
N ILE A 175 8.13 23.81 -12.99
CA ILE A 175 9.32 23.00 -13.28
C ILE A 175 9.50 22.86 -14.80
N CYS A 176 8.40 22.52 -15.47
CA CYS A 176 8.26 22.43 -16.92
C CYS A 176 6.78 22.59 -17.30
N TRP A 177 6.50 22.57 -18.59
CA TRP A 177 5.15 22.60 -19.15
C TRP A 177 4.91 21.37 -20.03
N LEU A 178 3.72 20.77 -19.89
CA LEU A 178 3.25 19.65 -20.70
C LEU A 178 2.20 20.12 -21.71
N LYS A 179 1.88 19.25 -22.68
CA LYS A 179 0.84 19.47 -23.69
C LYS A 179 -0.58 19.28 -23.14
N SER A 180 -0.73 18.44 -22.12
CA SER A 180 -2.04 17.92 -21.71
C SER A 180 -2.21 17.87 -20.20
N GLN A 181 -3.36 18.36 -19.73
CA GLN A 181 -3.79 18.21 -18.33
C GLN A 181 -4.08 16.75 -17.98
N THR A 182 -4.44 15.94 -18.97
CA THR A 182 -4.62 14.50 -18.80
C THR A 182 -3.28 13.83 -18.51
N ASP A 183 -2.22 14.15 -19.28
CA ASP A 183 -0.87 13.66 -19.01
C ASP A 183 -0.37 14.06 -17.63
N LEU A 184 -0.61 15.31 -17.22
CA LEU A 184 -0.27 15.77 -15.88
C LEU A 184 -1.02 14.97 -14.80
N LEU A 185 -2.33 14.75 -14.96
CA LEU A 185 -3.09 13.93 -14.02
C LEU A 185 -2.50 12.52 -13.90
N PHE A 186 -2.19 11.86 -15.03
CA PHE A 186 -1.60 10.52 -14.99
C PHE A 186 -0.22 10.53 -14.35
N ALA A 187 0.66 11.49 -14.67
CA ALA A 187 1.94 11.64 -13.97
C ALA A 187 1.77 11.80 -12.46
N GLN A 188 0.76 12.56 -12.02
CA GLN A 188 0.43 12.74 -10.59
C GLN A 188 -0.10 11.46 -9.93
N ILE A 189 -0.84 10.63 -10.67
CA ILE A 189 -1.30 9.32 -10.19
C ILE A 189 -0.12 8.35 -10.05
N GLN A 190 0.81 8.35 -11.01
CA GLN A 190 1.99 7.50 -11.01
C GLN A 190 3.04 7.95 -9.98
N GLY A 191 3.12 9.26 -9.70
CA GLY A 191 4.03 9.83 -8.69
C GLY A 191 5.43 10.16 -9.20
N SER A 192 5.77 9.80 -10.44
CA SER A 192 7.00 10.20 -11.14
C SER A 192 6.75 10.31 -12.64
N ALA A 193 7.68 10.93 -13.37
CA ALA A 193 7.68 10.94 -14.84
C ALA A 193 9.07 11.27 -15.41
N ARG A 194 9.30 10.86 -16.66
CA ARG A 194 10.38 11.31 -17.52
C ARG A 194 9.83 12.29 -18.55
N ILE A 195 10.32 13.52 -18.53
CA ILE A 195 9.89 14.57 -19.46
C ILE A 195 10.99 14.74 -20.51
N LYS A 196 10.70 14.33 -21.74
CA LYS A 196 11.54 14.59 -22.91
C LYS A 196 11.37 16.05 -23.30
N LEU A 197 12.47 16.80 -23.25
CA LEU A 197 12.51 18.21 -23.62
C LEU A 197 12.82 18.37 -25.11
N GLU A 198 12.49 19.53 -25.65
CA GLU A 198 12.68 19.87 -27.07
C GLU A 198 14.15 19.86 -27.51
N ASP A 199 15.09 20.06 -26.56
CA ASP A 199 16.54 19.98 -26.79
C ASP A 199 17.09 18.54 -26.78
N GLY A 200 16.22 17.54 -26.63
CA GLY A 200 16.58 16.12 -26.57
C GLY A 200 17.04 15.65 -25.18
N THR A 201 17.13 16.53 -24.19
CA THR A 201 17.45 16.14 -22.81
C THR A 201 16.21 15.61 -22.09
N THR A 202 16.43 14.82 -21.03
CA THR A 202 15.35 14.32 -20.18
C THR A 202 15.38 15.00 -18.82
N LEU A 203 14.24 15.60 -18.45
CA LEU A 203 13.96 16.09 -17.12
C LEU A 203 13.25 14.99 -16.31
N ARG A 204 13.82 14.60 -15.16
CA ARG A 204 13.25 13.60 -14.26
C ARG A 204 12.54 14.26 -13.09
N ILE A 205 11.27 13.90 -12.87
CA ILE A 205 10.46 14.42 -11.77
C ILE A 205 9.93 13.31 -10.88
N ASN A 206 10.01 13.52 -9.57
CA ASN A 206 9.46 12.62 -8.55
C ASN A 206 8.52 13.38 -7.61
N TYR A 207 7.62 12.64 -6.97
CA TYR A 207 6.75 13.13 -5.92
C TYR A 207 7.54 13.91 -4.84
N ASP A 208 6.98 15.05 -4.45
CA ASP A 208 7.50 15.87 -3.35
C ASP A 208 6.42 16.13 -2.30
N ALA A 209 5.23 16.54 -2.72
CA ALA A 209 4.14 16.90 -1.82
C ALA A 209 2.74 16.69 -2.44
N HIS A 210 1.71 16.82 -1.61
CA HIS A 210 0.31 16.82 -2.02
C HIS A 210 -0.45 17.96 -1.32
N ASN A 211 -1.63 18.31 -1.84
CA ASN A 211 -2.46 19.39 -1.31
C ASN A 211 -3.39 18.98 -0.14
N GLY A 212 -3.28 17.75 0.37
CA GLY A 212 -4.03 17.28 1.54
C GLY A 212 -5.42 16.70 1.28
N TYR A 213 -5.94 16.78 0.05
CA TYR A 213 -7.24 16.17 -0.27
C TYR A 213 -7.09 14.68 -0.59
N PRO A 214 -8.11 13.86 -0.26
CA PRO A 214 -8.09 12.44 -0.60
C PRO A 214 -8.14 12.24 -2.11
N TYR A 215 -7.49 11.17 -2.58
CA TYR A 215 -7.54 10.76 -3.97
C TYR A 215 -8.94 10.23 -4.31
N THR A 216 -9.51 10.72 -5.40
CA THR A 216 -10.76 10.18 -5.97
C THR A 216 -10.45 9.52 -7.31
N PRO A 217 -10.66 8.20 -7.47
CA PRO A 217 -10.39 7.50 -8.72
C PRO A 217 -11.34 7.97 -9.84
N VAL A 218 -10.80 8.60 -10.88
CA VAL A 218 -11.59 9.09 -12.03
C VAL A 218 -12.32 7.97 -12.77
N GLY A 219 -11.76 6.76 -12.82
CA GLY A 219 -12.44 5.59 -13.39
C GLY A 219 -13.71 5.23 -12.63
N ARG A 220 -13.73 5.38 -11.30
CA ARG A 220 -14.94 5.12 -10.50
C ARG A 220 -16.05 6.10 -10.84
N VAL A 221 -15.71 7.38 -11.02
CA VAL A 221 -16.67 8.42 -11.44
C VAL A 221 -17.29 8.10 -12.80
N LEU A 222 -16.49 7.61 -13.76
CA LEU A 222 -16.98 7.23 -15.09
C LEU A 222 -17.93 6.01 -15.03
N ILE A 223 -17.65 5.04 -14.17
CA ILE A 223 -18.54 3.89 -13.92
C ILE A 223 -19.85 4.37 -13.29
N ASP A 224 -19.77 5.18 -12.24
CA ASP A 224 -20.94 5.63 -11.48
C ASP A 224 -21.86 6.52 -12.33
N ARG A 225 -21.32 7.19 -13.36
CA ARG A 225 -22.09 7.95 -14.36
C ARG A 225 -22.62 7.10 -15.52
N GLY A 226 -22.33 5.80 -15.56
CA GLY A 226 -22.74 4.92 -16.65
C GLY A 226 -22.04 5.17 -17.98
N ILE A 227 -20.90 5.88 -17.98
CA ILE A 227 -20.18 6.28 -19.21
C ILE A 227 -19.28 5.15 -19.70
N ILE A 228 -18.56 4.48 -18.79
CA ILE A 228 -17.70 3.33 -19.11
C ILE A 228 -18.09 2.17 -18.19
N PRO A 229 -18.49 1.01 -18.74
CA PRO A 229 -18.77 -0.19 -17.97
C PRO A 229 -17.58 -0.66 -17.12
N LYS A 230 -17.85 -1.25 -15.94
CA LYS A 230 -16.82 -1.66 -14.97
C LYS A 230 -15.84 -2.73 -15.49
N ASP A 231 -16.33 -3.58 -16.37
CA ASP A 231 -15.61 -4.66 -17.05
C ASP A 231 -14.70 -4.15 -18.18
N GLN A 232 -15.05 -3.01 -18.79
CA GLN A 232 -14.24 -2.34 -19.82
C GLN A 232 -13.28 -1.28 -19.25
N MET A 233 -13.33 -1.03 -17.94
CA MET A 233 -12.56 0.05 -17.32
C MET A 233 -11.06 -0.23 -17.32
N SER A 234 -10.29 0.58 -18.06
CA SER A 234 -8.83 0.58 -18.09
C SER A 234 -8.26 2.00 -18.13
N MET A 235 -6.96 2.17 -17.84
CA MET A 235 -6.31 3.48 -17.96
C MET A 235 -6.36 4.02 -19.40
N GLN A 236 -6.23 3.13 -20.39
CA GLN A 236 -6.34 3.47 -21.81
C GLN A 236 -7.72 4.00 -22.15
N LYS A 237 -8.79 3.32 -21.69
CA LYS A 237 -10.17 3.76 -21.92
C LYS A 237 -10.48 5.10 -21.27
N ILE A 238 -9.97 5.35 -20.06
CA ILE A 238 -10.10 6.66 -19.40
C ILE A 238 -9.43 7.76 -20.24
N ARG A 239 -8.22 7.49 -20.74
CA ARG A 239 -7.47 8.43 -21.58
C ARG A 239 -8.17 8.72 -22.91
N GLU A 240 -8.57 7.66 -23.64
CA GLU A 240 -9.35 7.78 -24.89
C GLU A 240 -10.59 8.65 -24.68
N TRP A 241 -11.35 8.38 -23.61
CA TRP A 241 -12.54 9.17 -23.31
C TRP A 241 -12.23 10.63 -23.01
N MET A 242 -11.17 10.91 -22.23
CA MET A 242 -10.76 12.28 -21.89
C MET A 242 -10.27 13.06 -23.12
N GLU A 243 -9.62 12.41 -24.07
CA GLU A 243 -9.16 13.01 -25.33
C GLU A 243 -10.34 13.34 -26.25
N GLN A 244 -11.35 12.47 -26.31
CA GLN A 244 -12.56 12.67 -27.11
C GLN A 244 -13.56 13.67 -26.49
N ASN A 245 -13.46 13.95 -25.19
CA ASN A 245 -14.41 14.80 -24.45
C ASN A 245 -13.67 15.86 -23.61
N PRO A 246 -13.05 16.90 -24.20
CA PRO A 246 -12.18 17.83 -23.46
C PRO A 246 -12.84 18.54 -22.28
N ASP A 247 -14.09 19.01 -22.44
CA ASP A 247 -14.84 19.65 -21.35
C ASP A 247 -15.23 18.65 -20.26
N GLY A 248 -15.71 17.47 -20.67
CA GLY A 248 -16.00 16.38 -19.74
C GLY A 248 -14.75 15.91 -18.98
N ALA A 249 -13.59 15.91 -19.64
CA ALA A 249 -12.30 15.59 -19.05
C ALA A 249 -11.93 16.63 -17.98
N LYS A 250 -12.15 17.92 -18.24
CA LYS A 250 -11.95 18.97 -17.23
C LYS A 250 -12.80 18.71 -15.99
N ASP A 251 -14.09 18.46 -16.15
CA ASP A 251 -14.99 18.20 -15.02
C ASP A 251 -14.64 16.90 -14.28
N LEU A 252 -14.25 15.86 -15.02
CA LEU A 252 -13.84 14.58 -14.47
C LEU A 252 -12.55 14.70 -13.64
N ARG A 253 -11.51 15.34 -14.18
CA ARG A 253 -10.25 15.55 -13.46
C ARG A 253 -10.50 16.26 -12.14
N ARG A 254 -11.37 17.28 -12.13
CA ARG A 254 -11.68 18.11 -10.95
C ARG A 254 -12.49 17.39 -9.87
N GLN A 255 -13.09 16.24 -10.16
CA GLN A 255 -13.62 15.35 -9.11
C GLN A 255 -12.49 14.84 -8.20
N ASN A 256 -11.30 14.62 -8.76
CA ASN A 256 -10.11 14.33 -7.97
C ASN A 256 -9.52 15.62 -7.40
N ARG A 257 -10.02 16.04 -6.22
CA ARG A 257 -9.54 17.23 -5.52
C ARG A 257 -8.05 17.16 -5.12
N SER A 258 -7.49 15.95 -5.04
CA SER A 258 -6.08 15.73 -4.76
C SER A 258 -5.19 16.26 -5.88
N TYR A 259 -4.12 16.95 -5.50
CA TYR A 259 -3.10 17.48 -6.41
C TYR A 259 -1.71 17.15 -5.86
N VAL A 260 -0.85 16.63 -6.74
CA VAL A 260 0.54 16.26 -6.43
C VAL A 260 1.50 17.31 -6.98
N PHE A 261 2.46 17.69 -6.16
CA PHE A 261 3.59 18.54 -6.52
C PHE A 261 4.85 17.69 -6.65
N PHE A 262 5.71 18.08 -7.58
CA PHE A 262 6.92 17.34 -7.91
C PHE A 262 8.18 18.07 -7.47
N ARG A 263 9.31 17.37 -7.57
CA ARG A 263 10.65 17.94 -7.54
C ARG A 263 11.47 17.33 -8.66
N GLU A 264 12.39 18.10 -9.21
CA GLU A 264 13.41 17.60 -10.13
C GLU A 264 14.38 16.69 -9.36
N VAL A 265 14.79 15.59 -9.99
CA VAL A 265 15.75 14.64 -9.41
C VAL A 265 16.91 14.42 -10.37
N PRO A 266 18.15 14.34 -9.86
CA PRO A 266 19.34 14.15 -10.70
C PRO A 266 19.49 12.67 -11.07
N LEU A 267 18.56 12.17 -11.89
CA LEU A 267 18.56 10.81 -12.43
C LEU A 267 18.85 10.87 -13.93
N SER A 268 19.71 9.97 -14.41
CA SER A 268 19.97 9.79 -15.84
C SER A 268 18.84 9.02 -16.52
N ASP A 269 18.85 8.94 -17.86
CA ASP A 269 17.89 8.13 -18.62
C ASP A 269 17.93 6.63 -18.32
N LYS A 270 19.05 6.15 -17.79
CA LYS A 270 19.24 4.73 -17.46
C LYS A 270 18.79 4.39 -16.04
N ASP A 271 18.55 5.40 -15.21
CA ASP A 271 18.16 5.20 -13.82
C ASP A 271 16.64 5.00 -13.69
N GLU A 272 16.24 4.15 -12.75
CA GLU A 272 14.85 3.94 -12.39
C GLU A 272 14.33 4.98 -11.40
N ALA A 273 13.01 5.16 -11.35
CA ALA A 273 12.38 6.10 -10.42
C ALA A 273 12.73 5.76 -8.96
N VAL A 274 12.88 6.78 -8.12
CA VAL A 274 13.11 6.61 -6.68
C VAL A 274 11.77 6.49 -5.94
N GLY A 275 11.54 5.36 -5.29
CA GLY A 275 10.33 5.09 -4.50
C GLY A 275 10.30 5.85 -3.18
N ALA A 276 9.17 5.77 -2.46
CA ALA A 276 8.96 6.45 -1.18
C ALA A 276 9.90 5.98 -0.05
N GLN A 277 10.59 4.84 -0.19
CA GLN A 277 11.68 4.45 0.72
C GLN A 277 12.96 5.29 0.51
N GLY A 278 13.08 6.03 -0.60
CA GLY A 278 14.27 6.78 -0.97
C GLY A 278 15.33 5.94 -1.70
N VAL A 279 14.91 4.83 -2.30
CA VAL A 279 15.78 3.95 -3.12
C VAL A 279 15.25 3.83 -4.54
N PRO A 280 16.11 3.57 -5.55
CA PRO A 280 15.66 3.25 -6.89
C PRO A 280 14.76 2.01 -6.89
N LEU A 281 13.66 2.10 -7.61
CA LEU A 281 12.77 0.99 -7.87
C LEU A 281 13.40 0.03 -8.88
N THR A 282 12.96 -1.22 -8.86
CA THR A 282 13.41 -2.32 -9.70
C THR A 282 12.17 -2.88 -10.41
N PRO A 283 12.07 -2.76 -11.74
CA PRO A 283 10.93 -3.28 -12.51
C PRO A 283 10.66 -4.75 -12.20
N GLY A 284 9.40 -5.08 -11.92
CA GLY A 284 8.96 -6.44 -11.59
C GLY A 284 9.48 -6.98 -10.25
N ARG A 285 10.15 -6.15 -9.42
CA ARG A 285 10.65 -6.51 -8.08
C ARG A 285 10.30 -5.49 -7.00
N SER A 286 9.93 -4.26 -7.36
CA SER A 286 9.43 -3.28 -6.41
C SER A 286 7.91 -3.22 -6.40
N MET A 287 7.35 -2.95 -5.23
CA MET A 287 5.92 -2.76 -5.07
C MET A 287 5.62 -1.63 -4.09
N ALA A 288 4.49 -0.96 -4.31
CA ALA A 288 3.90 -0.04 -3.37
C ALA A 288 2.99 -0.81 -2.40
N VAL A 289 3.07 -0.47 -1.11
CA VAL A 289 2.25 -1.09 -0.05
C VAL A 289 1.63 -0.02 0.85
N ASP A 290 0.69 -0.43 1.70
CA ASP A 290 0.14 0.43 2.75
C ASP A 290 1.21 0.76 3.79
N LYS A 291 1.67 2.02 3.79
CA LYS A 291 2.69 2.54 4.71
C LYS A 291 2.22 2.56 6.17
N ALA A 292 0.92 2.56 6.45
CA ALA A 292 0.43 2.53 7.83
C ALA A 292 0.62 1.13 8.45
N LEU A 293 0.57 0.09 7.63
CA LEU A 293 0.61 -1.31 8.07
C LEU A 293 2.00 -1.94 7.93
N HIS A 294 2.67 -1.66 6.82
CA HIS A 294 3.91 -2.33 6.44
C HIS A 294 5.13 -1.43 6.60
N VAL A 295 6.29 -2.05 6.80
CA VAL A 295 7.59 -1.37 6.80
C VAL A 295 8.26 -1.53 5.44
N TYR A 296 8.94 -0.48 4.96
CA TYR A 296 9.68 -0.59 3.70
C TYR A 296 10.82 -1.61 3.79
N GLY A 297 11.10 -2.27 2.68
CA GLY A 297 12.02 -3.39 2.54
C GLY A 297 11.41 -4.75 2.87
N THR A 298 10.15 -4.81 3.32
CA THR A 298 9.48 -6.10 3.58
C THR A 298 9.35 -6.89 2.27
N PRO A 299 9.83 -8.14 2.21
CA PRO A 299 9.62 -8.99 1.05
C PRO A 299 8.22 -9.62 1.07
N PHE A 300 7.54 -9.59 -0.07
CA PHE A 300 6.27 -10.26 -0.31
C PHE A 300 6.39 -11.12 -1.56
N PHE A 301 6.09 -12.39 -1.43
CA PHE A 301 5.91 -13.28 -2.56
C PHE A 301 4.47 -13.17 -3.06
N ILE A 302 4.32 -12.77 -4.32
CA ILE A 302 3.01 -12.58 -4.98
C ILE A 302 2.82 -13.72 -5.97
N ALA A 303 1.70 -14.44 -5.82
CA ALA A 303 1.38 -15.63 -6.60
C ALA A 303 -0.01 -15.57 -7.22
N GLY A 304 -0.13 -15.97 -8.49
CA GLY A 304 -1.39 -16.03 -9.23
C GLY A 304 -1.17 -15.88 -10.74
N GLU A 305 -2.19 -15.37 -11.44
CA GLU A 305 -2.15 -15.15 -12.90
C GLU A 305 -2.36 -13.66 -13.19
N LEU A 306 -1.58 -13.11 -14.12
CA LEU A 306 -1.71 -11.73 -14.58
C LEU A 306 -1.75 -11.63 -16.11
N PRO A 307 -2.46 -10.64 -16.69
CA PRO A 307 -2.50 -10.38 -18.12
C PRO A 307 -1.27 -9.59 -18.57
N ILE A 308 -0.09 -10.22 -18.52
CA ILE A 308 1.18 -9.57 -18.88
C ILE A 308 1.35 -9.48 -20.39
N GLU A 309 1.17 -10.60 -21.10
CA GLU A 309 1.40 -10.71 -22.54
C GLU A 309 0.27 -10.07 -23.36
N SER A 310 -0.99 -10.28 -22.97
CA SER A 310 -2.18 -9.70 -23.62
C SER A 310 -3.29 -9.45 -22.60
N GLU A 311 -4.37 -8.77 -22.98
CA GLU A 311 -5.51 -8.51 -22.07
C GLU A 311 -6.20 -9.79 -21.58
N GLN A 312 -6.14 -10.86 -22.38
CA GLN A 312 -6.76 -12.15 -22.08
C GLN A 312 -5.75 -13.18 -21.57
N SER A 313 -4.45 -12.84 -21.51
CA SER A 313 -3.44 -13.80 -21.09
C SER A 313 -3.58 -14.12 -19.60
N LYS A 314 -3.33 -15.39 -19.26
CA LYS A 314 -3.24 -15.87 -17.89
C LYS A 314 -1.80 -16.25 -17.59
N THR A 315 -0.92 -15.24 -17.61
CA THR A 315 0.52 -15.47 -17.44
C THR A 315 0.78 -15.80 -15.97
N PRO A 316 1.37 -16.97 -15.63
CA PRO A 316 1.74 -17.29 -14.27
C PRO A 316 2.69 -16.22 -13.71
N PHE A 317 2.37 -15.71 -12.52
CA PHE A 317 3.15 -14.69 -11.85
C PHE A 317 3.50 -15.17 -10.45
N HIS A 318 4.74 -15.60 -10.29
CA HIS A 318 5.33 -16.11 -9.05
C HIS A 318 6.60 -15.30 -8.76
N ARG A 319 6.47 -14.21 -8.01
CA ARG A 319 7.61 -13.29 -7.79
C ARG A 319 7.73 -12.84 -6.35
N LEU A 320 8.94 -12.94 -5.81
CA LEU A 320 9.34 -12.23 -4.61
C LEU A 320 9.62 -10.76 -4.95
N MET A 321 8.82 -9.88 -4.35
CA MET A 321 8.85 -8.44 -4.54
C MET A 321 9.12 -7.74 -3.21
N ILE A 322 9.67 -6.52 -3.26
CA ILE A 322 10.13 -5.76 -2.10
C ILE A 322 9.30 -4.49 -1.98
N ALA A 323 8.73 -4.27 -0.80
CA ALA A 323 7.98 -3.06 -0.46
C ALA A 323 8.90 -1.83 -0.43
N GLN A 324 9.07 -1.14 -1.55
CA GLN A 324 9.99 0.01 -1.69
C GLN A 324 9.26 1.33 -1.89
N ASP A 325 7.94 1.28 -1.99
CA ASP A 325 7.11 2.42 -2.31
C ASP A 325 5.77 2.41 -1.55
N THR A 326 4.99 3.47 -1.72
CA THR A 326 3.63 3.58 -1.20
C THR A 326 2.78 4.49 -2.07
N GLY A 327 1.46 4.32 -2.02
CA GLY A 327 0.52 5.21 -2.67
C GLY A 327 -0.69 5.48 -1.77
N SER A 328 -1.32 6.64 -1.92
CA SER A 328 -2.51 7.01 -1.12
C SER A 328 -3.71 6.09 -1.38
N ALA A 329 -3.78 5.48 -2.57
CA ALA A 329 -4.81 4.50 -2.94
C ALA A 329 -4.47 3.05 -2.52
N ILE A 330 -3.27 2.82 -1.97
CA ILE A 330 -2.78 1.49 -1.59
C ILE A 330 -3.02 1.32 -0.10
N VAL A 331 -4.24 0.87 0.24
CA VAL A 331 -4.72 0.74 1.61
C VAL A 331 -5.19 -0.68 1.90
N GLY A 332 -4.63 -1.28 2.95
CA GLY A 332 -4.97 -2.62 3.40
C GLY A 332 -3.77 -3.58 3.50
N PRO A 333 -3.95 -4.68 4.25
CA PRO A 333 -2.86 -5.59 4.61
C PRO A 333 -2.34 -6.43 3.44
N ALA A 334 -3.20 -6.77 2.48
CA ALA A 334 -2.84 -7.51 1.27
C ALA A 334 -3.27 -6.72 0.02
N ARG A 335 -2.83 -5.46 -0.06
CA ARG A 335 -3.06 -4.55 -1.18
C ARG A 335 -1.72 -4.03 -1.68
N ALA A 336 -1.46 -4.16 -2.97
CA ALA A 336 -0.20 -3.67 -3.54
C ALA A 336 -0.31 -3.13 -4.96
N ASP A 337 0.56 -2.19 -5.30
CA ASP A 337 0.77 -1.73 -6.67
C ASP A 337 2.12 -2.26 -7.17
N LEU A 338 2.14 -2.96 -8.31
CA LEU A 338 3.35 -3.58 -8.83
C LEU A 338 4.05 -2.64 -9.82
N TYR A 339 5.35 -2.38 -9.60
CA TYR A 339 6.11 -1.49 -10.47
C TYR A 339 6.62 -2.23 -11.71
N PHE A 340 6.30 -1.72 -12.91
CA PHE A 340 6.69 -2.34 -14.19
C PHE A 340 7.84 -1.64 -14.92
N GLY A 341 8.42 -0.58 -14.35
CA GLY A 341 9.45 0.21 -15.00
C GLY A 341 8.90 1.43 -15.71
N ALA A 342 9.58 1.89 -16.75
CA ALA A 342 9.26 3.13 -17.45
C ALA A 342 8.76 2.90 -18.88
N GLY A 343 8.00 3.87 -19.40
CA GLY A 343 7.62 3.93 -20.81
C GLY A 343 6.31 3.24 -21.16
N ALA A 344 6.01 3.20 -22.46
CA ALA A 344 4.70 2.81 -22.99
C ALA A 344 4.35 1.34 -22.70
N GLU A 345 5.29 0.41 -22.84
CA GLU A 345 5.05 -1.01 -22.58
C GLU A 345 4.76 -1.29 -21.10
N ALA A 346 5.54 -0.67 -20.20
CA ALA A 346 5.26 -0.72 -18.77
C ALA A 346 3.87 -0.14 -18.46
N GLY A 347 3.48 0.95 -19.12
CA GLY A 347 2.15 1.55 -19.03
C GLY A 347 1.01 0.63 -19.53
N LYS A 348 1.23 -0.08 -20.64
CA LYS A 348 0.27 -1.06 -21.16
C LYS A 348 0.06 -2.22 -20.20
N VAL A 349 1.15 -2.80 -19.69
CA VAL A 349 1.07 -3.89 -18.71
C VAL A 349 0.39 -3.41 -17.44
N SER A 350 0.94 -2.40 -16.77
CA SER A 350 0.41 -1.88 -15.50
C SER A 350 -1.06 -1.45 -15.57
N GLY A 351 -1.47 -0.79 -16.66
CA GLY A 351 -2.84 -0.31 -16.85
C GLY A 351 -3.93 -1.40 -16.95
N ARG A 352 -3.53 -2.65 -17.21
CA ARG A 352 -4.44 -3.82 -17.26
C ARG A 352 -4.62 -4.50 -15.91
N LEU A 353 -3.76 -4.21 -14.92
CA LEU A 353 -3.76 -4.96 -13.67
C LEU A 353 -4.89 -4.52 -12.73
N ARG A 354 -5.81 -5.44 -12.46
CA ARG A 354 -6.84 -5.34 -11.43
C ARG A 354 -7.22 -6.74 -10.92
N HIS A 355 -6.31 -7.41 -10.23
CA HIS A 355 -6.39 -8.87 -10.00
C HIS A 355 -6.30 -9.25 -8.52
N ASN A 356 -7.03 -10.30 -8.17
CA ASN A 356 -6.86 -10.99 -6.89
C ASN A 356 -5.60 -11.85 -6.98
N MET A 357 -4.73 -11.76 -5.97
CA MET A 357 -3.47 -12.51 -5.91
C MET A 357 -3.25 -13.05 -4.50
N GLN A 358 -2.50 -14.13 -4.38
CA GLN A 358 -2.04 -14.63 -3.09
C GLN A 358 -0.83 -13.82 -2.63
N PHE A 359 -0.84 -13.43 -1.34
CA PHE A 359 0.24 -12.67 -0.71
C PHE A 359 0.88 -13.53 0.37
N VAL A 360 2.19 -13.75 0.25
CA VAL A 360 2.99 -14.39 1.29
C VAL A 360 4.04 -13.39 1.75
N MET A 361 3.87 -12.86 2.95
CA MET A 361 4.83 -11.97 3.59
C MET A 361 5.99 -12.79 4.18
N LEU A 362 7.22 -12.37 3.91
CA LEU A 362 8.41 -12.99 4.52
C LEU A 362 8.73 -12.26 5.83
N VAL A 363 8.45 -12.93 6.95
CA VAL A 363 8.66 -12.38 8.29
C VAL A 363 10.06 -12.76 8.78
N PRO A 364 10.89 -11.80 9.24
CA PRO A 364 12.21 -12.13 9.77
C PRO A 364 12.12 -13.11 10.95
N ARG A 365 12.95 -14.15 10.94
CA ARG A 365 12.98 -15.17 12.02
C ARG A 365 13.25 -14.57 13.40
N GLY A 366 13.92 -13.41 13.49
CA GLY A 366 14.15 -12.71 14.76
C GLY A 366 12.89 -12.21 15.47
N LEU A 367 11.71 -12.23 14.81
CA LEU A 367 10.40 -11.97 15.42
C LEU A 367 9.67 -13.22 15.89
N ASP A 368 10.15 -14.41 15.52
CA ASP A 368 9.62 -15.65 16.06
C ASP A 368 10.04 -15.79 17.54
N PRO A 369 9.10 -15.80 18.50
CA PRO A 369 9.41 -15.91 19.92
C PRO A 369 10.17 -17.21 20.26
N VAL A 370 10.02 -18.28 19.48
CA VAL A 370 10.77 -19.54 19.69
C VAL A 370 12.24 -19.34 19.31
N ALA A 371 12.52 -18.76 18.14
CA ALA A 371 13.88 -18.46 17.70
C ALA A 371 14.58 -17.39 18.56
N ARG A 372 13.82 -16.42 19.09
CA ARG A 372 14.33 -15.41 20.03
C ARG A 372 14.64 -16.02 21.40
N GLY A 373 13.85 -17.02 21.83
CA GLY A 373 14.07 -17.79 23.06
C GLY A 373 15.39 -18.57 23.07
N HIS A 374 15.80 -19.15 21.94
CA HIS A 374 17.07 -19.88 21.81
C HIS A 374 18.33 -19.00 21.94
N LYS A 375 18.21 -17.68 21.79
CA LYS A 375 19.34 -16.73 21.88
C LYS A 375 19.38 -15.98 23.22
N LEU A 376 18.41 -16.18 24.11
CA LEU A 376 18.45 -15.61 25.45
C LEU A 376 19.41 -16.43 26.30
N PRO A 377 20.35 -15.80 27.02
CA PRO A 377 21.16 -16.53 28.00
C PRO A 377 20.22 -17.17 29.02
N VAL A 378 20.39 -18.47 29.25
CA VAL A 378 19.63 -19.19 30.27
C VAL A 378 19.96 -18.54 31.62
N PRO A 379 18.96 -18.21 32.46
CA PRO A 379 19.24 -17.70 33.80
C PRO A 379 20.16 -18.67 34.54
N ASP A 380 21.15 -18.15 35.26
CA ASP A 380 22.02 -18.97 36.10
C ASP A 380 21.18 -19.90 37.00
N GLU A 381 21.66 -21.13 37.21
CA GLU A 381 21.02 -22.06 38.14
C GLU A 381 20.76 -21.35 39.48
N ARG A 382 19.50 -21.39 39.94
CA ARG A 382 19.10 -20.77 41.21
C ARG A 382 20.04 -21.26 42.33
N PRO A 383 20.47 -20.39 43.25
CA PRO A 383 21.40 -20.76 44.33
C PRO A 383 20.95 -22.00 45.11
N SER A 384 19.65 -22.18 45.27
CA SER A 384 19.06 -23.36 45.92
C SER A 384 19.38 -24.69 45.23
N ALA A 385 19.49 -24.72 43.90
CA ALA A 385 19.85 -25.93 43.15
C ALA A 385 21.34 -26.27 43.30
N LYS A 386 22.21 -25.25 43.37
CA LYS A 386 23.63 -25.43 43.71
C LYS A 386 23.82 -25.88 45.17
N ILE A 387 23.08 -25.29 46.10
CA ILE A 387 23.11 -25.65 47.53
C ILE A 387 22.56 -27.07 47.75
N ALA A 388 21.50 -27.48 47.06
CA ALA A 388 20.95 -28.84 47.14
C ALA A 388 21.91 -29.92 46.60
N LYS A 389 22.75 -29.57 45.60
CA LYS A 389 23.85 -30.44 45.15
C LYS A 389 25.02 -30.49 46.14
N LEU A 390 25.26 -29.42 46.90
CA LEU A 390 26.34 -29.33 47.89
C LEU A 390 25.96 -29.93 49.25
N PHE A 391 24.65 -30.00 49.57
CA PHE A 391 24.13 -30.53 50.83
C PHE A 391 22.90 -31.43 50.55
N PRO A 392 23.10 -32.68 50.11
CA PRO A 392 22.01 -33.63 49.98
C PRO A 392 21.40 -33.88 51.36
N GLN A 393 20.11 -33.58 51.51
CA GLN A 393 19.36 -33.83 52.73
C GLN A 393 19.20 -35.35 52.90
N THR A 394 19.82 -35.93 53.93
CA THR A 394 19.56 -37.30 54.35
C THR A 394 18.27 -37.35 55.16
N GLU A 395 17.34 -38.24 54.78
CA GLU A 395 16.11 -38.48 55.55
C GLU A 395 16.44 -39.00 56.96
N PRO A 396 15.71 -38.54 58.01
CA PRO A 396 15.93 -39.04 59.36
C PRO A 396 15.37 -40.47 59.50
N PRO A 397 16.06 -41.36 60.25
CA PRO A 397 15.68 -42.76 60.35
C PRO A 397 14.38 -42.94 61.15
N LYS A 398 13.46 -43.73 60.61
CA LYS A 398 12.24 -44.21 61.27
C LYS A 398 12.59 -45.38 62.19
N ASP A 399 12.28 -45.26 63.49
CA ASP A 399 11.82 -46.38 64.32
C ASP A 399 11.37 -45.93 65.72
N LYS A 400 10.07 -46.09 66.03
CA LYS A 400 9.53 -46.95 67.11
C LYS A 400 8.00 -46.83 67.28
N PRO A 401 7.31 -47.89 67.77
CA PRO A 401 5.87 -48.07 67.60
C PRO A 401 4.98 -47.59 68.78
N ALA A 402 3.68 -47.58 68.49
CA ALA A 402 2.58 -46.85 69.13
C ALA A 402 2.14 -47.25 70.55
N ALA A 403 1.46 -46.30 71.23
CA ALA A 403 0.51 -46.56 72.32
C ALA A 403 -0.81 -45.78 72.10
N LYS A 404 -1.95 -46.48 72.27
CA LYS A 404 -3.35 -46.00 72.42
C LYS A 404 -3.56 -45.40 73.83
N ALA A 405 -4.63 -44.69 74.23
CA ALA A 405 -5.72 -43.87 73.67
C ALA A 405 -6.34 -43.10 74.87
N ALA A 406 -6.93 -41.90 74.69
CA ALA A 406 -7.98 -41.33 75.57
C ALA A 406 -8.76 -40.14 74.94
N ASP A 407 -10.03 -40.06 75.36
CA ASP A 407 -11.26 -39.31 74.99
C ASP A 407 -11.22 -37.75 74.79
N VAL A 408 -11.83 -37.15 73.72
CA VAL A 408 -13.20 -36.48 73.58
C VAL A 408 -13.21 -34.97 73.95
N PRO A 409 -14.01 -34.01 73.38
CA PRO A 409 -14.71 -33.88 72.07
C PRO A 409 -14.74 -32.45 71.40
N THR A 410 -15.26 -32.42 70.15
CA THR A 410 -16.14 -31.42 69.43
C THR A 410 -15.89 -29.90 69.38
N ALA A 411 -15.86 -29.36 68.13
CA ALA A 411 -16.79 -28.33 67.57
C ALA A 411 -16.39 -28.02 66.10
N GLY A 412 -17.20 -28.30 65.07
CA GLY A 412 -18.17 -27.37 64.43
C GLY A 412 -17.69 -26.96 63.01
N ILE A 413 -18.20 -27.53 61.90
CA ILE A 413 -19.24 -27.00 60.95
C ILE A 413 -18.74 -25.76 60.14
N ALA A 414 -18.86 -25.56 58.81
CA ALA A 414 -19.61 -26.09 57.65
C ALA A 414 -18.78 -25.86 56.34
N LYS A 415 -18.75 -26.73 55.32
CA LYS A 415 -19.64 -26.90 54.14
C LYS A 415 -20.21 -25.63 53.48
N SER A 416 -19.91 -25.44 52.19
CA SER A 416 -20.92 -25.64 51.12
C SER A 416 -20.30 -25.70 49.71
N ALA A 417 -20.53 -26.83 49.05
CA ALA A 417 -20.59 -26.98 47.60
C ALA A 417 -21.91 -27.71 47.34
N ALA A 418 -22.76 -27.18 46.46
CA ALA A 418 -23.98 -27.82 46.02
C ALA A 418 -23.78 -28.33 44.59
N LYS A 419 -24.21 -29.57 44.38
CA LYS A 419 -24.16 -30.34 43.14
C LYS A 419 -25.61 -30.64 42.72
N ASP A 420 -25.84 -30.63 41.40
CA ASP A 420 -26.70 -31.53 40.61
C ASP A 420 -28.11 -31.91 41.09
N SER A 421 -29.11 -31.78 40.20
CA SER A 421 -29.51 -32.86 39.26
C SER A 421 -30.97 -32.79 38.81
N GLY A 422 -31.18 -33.24 37.57
CA GLY A 422 -32.33 -34.08 37.17
C GLY A 422 -33.37 -33.42 36.26
N ASN A 423 -33.96 -34.07 35.26
CA ASN A 423 -33.78 -35.41 34.67
C ASN A 423 -34.70 -35.50 33.43
N SER A 424 -34.43 -36.48 32.55
CA SER A 424 -35.38 -37.19 31.64
C SER A 424 -35.88 -36.46 30.38
N ALA A 425 -36.09 -37.05 29.20
CA ALA A 425 -35.91 -38.40 28.67
C ALA A 425 -35.97 -38.33 27.11
N ALA A 426 -35.44 -39.37 26.47
CA ALA A 426 -35.24 -39.55 25.03
C ALA A 426 -36.50 -39.90 24.22
N ARG A 427 -36.42 -39.70 22.89
CA ARG A 427 -36.86 -40.66 21.85
C ARG A 427 -36.33 -40.26 20.45
N ASN A 428 -35.69 -41.22 19.80
CA ASN A 428 -35.35 -41.27 18.37
C ASN A 428 -36.36 -42.26 17.70
N PRO A 429 -36.53 -42.35 16.36
CA PRO A 429 -35.52 -43.01 15.52
C PRO A 429 -35.46 -42.57 14.03
N ALA A 430 -34.53 -43.21 13.30
CA ALA A 430 -34.09 -42.99 11.92
C ALA A 430 -34.98 -43.60 10.81
N ALA A 431 -34.81 -43.16 9.54
CA ALA A 431 -34.24 -43.94 8.42
C ALA A 431 -34.59 -43.40 6.99
N LYS A 432 -33.56 -43.42 6.11
CA LYS A 432 -33.46 -43.68 4.63
C LYS A 432 -34.57 -43.30 3.63
N ASP A 433 -34.19 -42.70 2.48
CA ASP A 433 -34.21 -43.34 1.14
C ASP A 433 -33.71 -42.43 -0.02
N VAL A 434 -33.56 -43.04 -1.21
CA VAL A 434 -32.74 -42.71 -2.40
C VAL A 434 -33.58 -42.10 -3.57
N ALA A 435 -32.98 -41.15 -4.34
CA ALA A 435 -33.10 -40.69 -5.78
C ALA A 435 -34.44 -40.83 -6.58
N PRO A 436 -34.73 -40.11 -7.72
CA PRO A 436 -33.81 -39.51 -8.70
C PRO A 436 -34.24 -38.14 -9.33
N ALA A 437 -33.53 -37.76 -10.41
CA ALA A 437 -33.59 -36.53 -11.21
C ALA A 437 -34.93 -36.16 -11.87
N ALA A 438 -35.17 -34.86 -12.07
CA ALA A 438 -35.97 -34.32 -13.19
C ALA A 438 -35.77 -32.80 -13.39
N THR A 439 -35.45 -32.46 -14.65
CA THR A 439 -35.93 -31.32 -15.46
C THR A 439 -35.66 -29.86 -15.06
N THR A 440 -34.84 -29.23 -15.91
CA THR A 440 -34.80 -27.82 -16.28
C THR A 440 -36.18 -27.19 -16.55
N PRO A 441 -36.37 -25.91 -16.16
CA PRO A 441 -37.24 -25.00 -16.89
C PRO A 441 -36.42 -23.95 -17.64
N VAL A 442 -36.72 -23.84 -18.93
CA VAL A 442 -36.35 -22.75 -19.83
C VAL A 442 -36.99 -21.46 -19.31
N ALA A 443 -36.19 -20.47 -18.93
CA ALA A 443 -36.66 -19.11 -18.64
C ALA A 443 -36.53 -18.24 -19.90
N GLN A 444 -37.67 -17.69 -20.28
CA GLN A 444 -37.94 -16.92 -21.49
C GLN A 444 -37.19 -15.58 -21.52
N ALA A 445 -36.93 -15.10 -22.74
CA ALA A 445 -36.34 -13.81 -23.02
C ALA A 445 -37.17 -12.66 -22.41
N ALA A 446 -36.49 -11.78 -21.68
CA ALA A 446 -37.06 -10.51 -21.23
C ALA A 446 -37.11 -9.49 -22.40
N PRO A 447 -38.12 -8.61 -22.45
CA PRO A 447 -38.32 -7.69 -23.56
C PRO A 447 -37.27 -6.58 -23.59
N VAL A 448 -36.93 -6.17 -24.82
CA VAL A 448 -36.04 -5.05 -25.15
C VAL A 448 -36.61 -3.76 -24.57
N ALA A 449 -35.83 -3.07 -23.72
CA ALA A 449 -36.20 -1.76 -23.21
C ALA A 449 -36.08 -0.70 -24.32
N GLU A 450 -37.15 0.05 -24.56
CA GLU A 450 -37.16 1.21 -25.46
C GLU A 450 -36.25 2.34 -24.90
N PRO A 451 -35.62 3.14 -25.78
CA PRO A 451 -34.72 4.21 -25.37
C PRO A 451 -35.48 5.36 -24.68
N VAL A 452 -34.97 5.77 -23.51
CA VAL A 452 -35.44 6.93 -22.74
C VAL A 452 -35.14 8.24 -23.49
N PRO A 453 -36.12 9.15 -23.72
CA PRO A 453 -35.86 10.42 -24.38
C PRO A 453 -34.98 11.36 -23.54
N LEU A 454 -34.07 12.07 -24.21
CA LEU A 454 -33.21 13.08 -23.58
C LEU A 454 -34.03 14.26 -23.01
N PRO A 455 -33.58 14.89 -21.90
CA PRO A 455 -34.27 16.05 -21.34
C PRO A 455 -34.21 17.26 -22.27
N VAL A 456 -35.34 17.96 -22.41
CA VAL A 456 -35.47 19.21 -23.17
C VAL A 456 -34.56 20.30 -22.59
N ALA A 457 -33.89 21.04 -23.48
CA ALA A 457 -33.03 22.17 -23.11
C ALA A 457 -33.80 23.22 -22.28
N ARG A 458 -33.17 23.71 -21.21
CA ARG A 458 -33.72 24.80 -20.39
C ARG A 458 -33.78 26.08 -21.23
N PRO A 459 -34.84 26.90 -21.12
CA PRO A 459 -34.90 28.20 -21.79
C PRO A 459 -33.82 29.16 -21.26
N ASP A 460 -33.23 29.93 -22.17
CA ASP A 460 -32.20 30.94 -21.90
C ASP A 460 -32.73 32.04 -20.97
N ILE A 461 -32.08 32.22 -19.83
CA ILE A 461 -32.31 33.36 -18.94
C ILE A 461 -31.36 34.49 -19.37
N PRO A 462 -31.85 35.69 -19.72
CA PRO A 462 -30.99 36.81 -20.10
C PRO A 462 -30.05 37.21 -18.96
N GLN A 463 -28.74 37.29 -19.24
CA GLN A 463 -27.77 37.78 -18.26
C GLN A 463 -27.86 39.31 -18.10
N PRO A 464 -27.79 39.85 -16.87
CA PRO A 464 -27.75 41.29 -16.64
C PRO A 464 -26.43 41.90 -17.14
N GLU A 465 -26.54 43.04 -17.82
CA GLU A 465 -25.45 43.76 -18.47
C GLU A 465 -24.24 44.07 -17.57
N LYS A 466 -23.05 43.91 -18.15
CA LYS A 466 -21.76 44.27 -17.54
C LYS A 466 -21.73 45.77 -17.20
N ARG A 467 -21.74 46.11 -15.91
CA ARG A 467 -21.39 47.45 -15.43
C ARG A 467 -19.96 47.80 -15.85
N ARG A 468 -19.85 48.76 -16.78
CA ARG A 468 -18.59 49.40 -17.19
C ARG A 468 -17.98 50.14 -15.99
N PHE A 469 -16.84 49.68 -15.50
CA PHE A 469 -16.02 50.47 -14.57
C PHE A 469 -15.28 51.57 -15.34
N ARG A 470 -15.68 52.83 -15.12
CA ARG A 470 -14.92 54.03 -15.52
C ARG A 470 -13.61 54.07 -14.71
N ARG A 471 -12.46 53.99 -15.39
CA ARG A 471 -11.15 54.32 -14.80
C ARG A 471 -10.96 55.83 -14.81
N TYR A 472 -10.86 56.45 -13.64
CA TYR A 472 -10.32 57.79 -13.48
C TYR A 472 -8.78 57.72 -13.52
N ARG A 473 -8.17 58.46 -14.45
CA ARG A 473 -6.73 58.76 -14.46
C ARG A 473 -6.48 59.89 -13.46
N HIS A 474 -5.65 59.64 -12.44
CA HIS A 474 -5.02 60.72 -11.69
C HIS A 474 -3.71 61.09 -12.39
N HIS A 475 -3.66 62.31 -12.95
CA HIS A 475 -2.42 63.03 -13.18
C HIS A 475 -1.82 63.41 -11.83
N ARG A 476 -0.51 63.21 -11.67
CA ARG A 476 0.28 63.88 -10.65
C ARG A 476 1.48 64.49 -11.35
N GLU A 477 1.44 65.81 -11.48
CA GLU A 477 2.60 66.65 -11.78
C GLU A 477 3.42 66.85 -10.48
N GLN A 478 4.69 67.16 -10.71
CA GLN A 478 5.81 67.46 -9.78
C GLN A 478 6.64 66.25 -9.33
#